data_AF-A0A3Q3XKP7-F1
#
_entry.id   AF-A0A3Q3XKP7-F1
#
_cell.length_a   1.000
_cell.length_b   1.000
_cell.length_c   1.000
_cell.angle_alpha   90.00
_cell.angle_beta   90.00
_cell.angle_gamma   90.00
#
_symmetry.space_group_name_H-M   'P 1'
#
loop_
_entity.id
_entity.type
_entity.pdbx_description
1 polymer ?
#
loop_
_entity_poly.entity_id
_entity_poly.type
_entity_poly.pdbx_seq_one_letter_code
_entity_poly.pdbx_strand_id
1 'polypeptide(L)'
;MSSFRKALKSRQKQHHERSQPVFRKHLGLLEKKKDYKLRADDYHKKQNTLAALRKKALDKNPDEFYFNMISSNLEDGVHVAKKNNEEEMTEEQKKVMRTQDIKYVEMKRLAEAKKIERLKGELHLLDAHRKQQNNHTFFVESKEEVHSFDLANHLNTAPELVDRVYNRPTLETLETKIIQGAAEPHSLAKMRKHRYKILAQRIDREKKMYVIAQKIQTRKDLQDKNKKVKVKQETPNSAAIYKFKAKRKR
;
A
#
# COMPACT_ATOMS: atom_id res chain seq x y z
N MET A 1 -12.09 32.02 66.99
CA MET A 1 -11.00 32.66 66.21
C MET A 1 -10.39 31.65 65.23
N SER A 2 -10.97 31.54 64.04
CA SER A 2 -10.50 30.68 62.92
C SER A 2 -9.39 31.33 62.08
N SER A 3 -9.06 32.59 62.36
CA SER A 3 -8.11 33.44 61.62
C SER A 3 -6.65 32.97 61.72
N PHE A 4 -6.20 32.47 62.86
CA PHE A 4 -4.81 31.98 63.04
C PHE A 4 -4.61 30.49 62.74
N ARG A 5 -5.68 29.74 62.43
CA ARG A 5 -5.59 28.28 62.21
C ARG A 5 -4.82 27.93 60.93
N LYS A 6 -4.92 28.77 59.89
CA LYS A 6 -4.14 28.61 58.65
C LYS A 6 -2.67 28.99 58.83
N ALA A 7 -2.39 30.05 59.61
CA ALA A 7 -1.02 30.47 59.95
C ALA A 7 -0.29 29.47 60.86
N LEU A 8 -0.99 28.78 61.77
CA LEU A 8 -0.42 27.67 62.54
C LEU A 8 -0.17 26.43 61.69
N LYS A 9 -1.00 26.18 60.67
CA LYS A 9 -0.83 25.07 59.72
C LYS A 9 0.29 25.30 58.71
N SER A 10 0.73 26.53 58.46
CA SER A 10 1.86 26.79 57.55
C SER A 10 3.19 26.27 58.09
N ARG A 11 3.31 26.15 59.43
CA ARG A 11 4.47 25.53 60.10
C ARG A 11 4.35 24.01 60.28
N GLN A 12 3.22 23.40 59.90
CA GLN A 12 3.05 21.96 60.02
C GLN A 12 3.73 21.23 58.86
N LYS A 13 4.49 20.18 59.18
CA LYS A 13 5.16 19.35 58.19
C LYS A 13 4.14 18.56 57.37
N GLN A 14 4.24 18.63 56.05
CA GLN A 14 3.42 17.82 55.16
C GLN A 14 3.87 16.35 55.25
N HIS A 15 2.92 15.45 55.51
CA HIS A 15 3.17 14.01 55.46
C HIS A 15 3.06 13.53 54.02
N HIS A 16 4.18 13.03 53.48
CA HIS A 16 4.22 12.45 52.14
C HIS A 16 3.92 10.96 52.17
N GLU A 17 3.31 10.46 51.10
CA GLU A 17 3.02 9.04 50.94
C GLU A 17 4.28 8.27 50.52
N ARG A 18 4.45 7.05 51.05
CA ARG A 18 5.55 6.16 50.67
C ARG A 18 5.28 5.45 49.34
N SER A 19 6.33 5.28 48.54
CA SER A 19 6.32 4.49 47.31
C SER A 19 6.28 2.96 47.58
N GLN A 20 6.05 2.18 46.52
CA GLN A 20 6.15 0.71 46.55
C GLN A 20 7.61 0.28 46.78
N PRO A 21 7.91 -0.73 47.62
CA PRO A 21 9.26 -1.25 47.78
C PRO A 21 9.84 -1.78 46.47
N VAL A 22 11.14 -1.57 46.26
CA VAL A 22 11.84 -1.83 45.00
C VAL A 22 11.65 -3.28 44.51
N PHE A 23 11.76 -4.27 45.41
CA PHE A 23 11.60 -5.69 45.07
C PHE A 23 10.17 -6.07 44.62
N ARG A 24 9.15 -5.28 44.98
CA ARG A 24 7.74 -5.46 44.57
C ARG A 24 7.28 -4.47 43.49
N LYS A 25 8.21 -3.69 42.92
CA LYS A 25 7.88 -2.71 41.88
C LYS A 25 7.23 -3.36 40.64
N HIS A 26 7.51 -4.64 40.38
CA HIS A 26 6.91 -5.42 39.30
C HIS A 26 5.37 -5.60 39.44
N LEU A 27 4.81 -5.48 40.65
CA LEU A 27 3.36 -5.56 40.90
C LEU A 27 2.61 -4.24 40.63
N GLY A 28 3.33 -3.20 40.20
CA GLY A 28 2.75 -1.88 39.96
C GLY A 28 2.69 -1.00 41.21
N LEU A 29 1.80 0.00 41.17
CA LEU A 29 1.66 1.01 42.22
C LEU A 29 1.09 0.38 43.51
N LEU A 30 1.65 0.76 44.66
CA LEU A 30 1.11 0.35 45.96
C LEU A 30 -0.16 1.13 46.27
N GLU A 31 -1.31 0.50 46.08
CA GLU A 31 -2.61 1.10 46.40
C GLU A 31 -2.66 1.63 47.84
N LYS A 32 -3.19 2.85 47.99
CA LYS A 32 -3.45 3.49 49.27
C LYS A 32 -4.95 3.57 49.53
N LYS A 33 -5.34 4.09 50.70
CA LYS A 33 -6.75 4.18 51.09
C LYS A 33 -7.60 4.98 50.10
N LYS A 34 -7.04 6.00 49.44
CA LYS A 34 -7.72 6.77 48.40
C LYS A 34 -8.02 5.92 47.16
N ASP A 35 -7.06 5.12 46.73
CA ASP A 35 -7.19 4.24 45.56
C ASP A 35 -8.17 3.09 45.85
N TYR A 36 -8.07 2.51 47.06
CA TYR A 36 -9.02 1.50 47.54
C TYR A 36 -10.47 2.02 47.52
N LYS A 37 -10.71 3.27 47.98
CA LYS A 37 -12.05 3.86 47.97
C LYS A 37 -12.59 3.95 46.54
N LEU A 38 -11.79 4.47 45.60
CA LEU A 38 -12.19 4.56 44.19
C LEU A 38 -12.51 3.18 43.60
N ARG A 39 -11.70 2.16 43.90
CA ARG A 39 -11.91 0.79 43.45
C ARG A 39 -13.17 0.16 44.06
N ALA A 40 -13.40 0.35 45.35
CA ALA A 40 -14.58 -0.16 46.04
C ALA A 40 -15.87 0.51 45.52
N ASP A 41 -15.85 1.83 45.32
CA ASP A 41 -16.98 2.58 44.78
C ASP A 41 -17.30 2.14 43.35
N ASP A 42 -16.29 1.93 42.49
CA ASP A 42 -16.47 1.39 41.13
C ASP A 42 -17.06 -0.04 41.15
N TYR A 43 -16.52 -0.91 42.01
CA TYR A 43 -17.02 -2.27 42.16
C TYR A 43 -18.49 -2.30 42.61
N HIS A 44 -18.85 -1.50 43.62
CA HIS A 44 -20.24 -1.40 44.09
C HIS A 44 -21.16 -0.80 43.02
N LYS A 45 -20.70 0.19 42.25
CA LYS A 45 -21.48 0.70 41.10
C LYS A 45 -21.78 -0.41 40.09
N LYS A 46 -20.77 -1.20 39.71
CA LYS A 46 -20.95 -2.34 38.79
C LYS A 46 -21.86 -3.43 39.35
N GLN A 47 -21.74 -3.74 40.64
CA GLN A 47 -22.63 -4.70 41.29
C GLN A 47 -24.08 -4.22 41.30
N ASN A 48 -24.30 -2.94 41.62
CA ASN A 48 -25.62 -2.34 41.62
C ASN A 48 -26.25 -2.32 40.22
N THR A 49 -25.47 -2.01 39.17
CA THR A 49 -25.97 -2.06 37.79
C THR A 49 -26.29 -3.48 37.34
N LEU A 50 -25.45 -4.47 37.66
CA LEU A 50 -25.73 -5.88 37.36
C LEU A 50 -26.97 -6.39 38.10
N ALA A 51 -27.15 -6.02 39.37
CA ALA A 51 -28.33 -6.37 40.14
C ALA A 51 -29.61 -5.77 39.52
N ALA A 52 -29.56 -4.50 39.09
CA ALA A 52 -30.67 -3.86 38.40
C ALA A 52 -30.98 -4.51 37.05
N LEU A 53 -29.95 -4.88 36.27
CA LEU A 53 -30.13 -5.60 34.98
C LEU A 53 -30.71 -7.00 35.19
N ARG A 54 -30.25 -7.74 36.20
CA ARG A 54 -30.83 -9.04 36.56
C ARG A 54 -32.30 -8.93 36.94
N LYS A 55 -32.65 -7.94 37.75
CA LYS A 55 -34.05 -7.67 38.10
C LYS A 55 -34.89 -7.38 36.85
N LYS A 56 -34.42 -6.49 35.97
CA LYS A 56 -35.10 -6.21 34.69
C LYS A 56 -35.26 -7.44 33.80
N ALA A 57 -34.29 -8.35 33.79
CA ALA A 57 -34.36 -9.58 33.02
C ALA A 57 -35.37 -10.58 33.62
N LEU A 58 -35.49 -10.64 34.95
CA LEU A 58 -36.48 -11.47 35.65
C LEU A 58 -37.90 -10.92 35.48
N ASP A 59 -38.06 -9.61 35.58
CA ASP A 59 -39.36 -8.92 35.45
C ASP A 59 -39.80 -8.73 33.99
N LYS A 60 -39.11 -9.35 33.02
CA LYS A 60 -39.38 -9.17 31.58
C LYS A 60 -40.71 -9.82 31.18
N ASN A 61 -41.57 -9.07 30.51
CA ASN A 61 -42.79 -9.60 29.90
C ASN A 61 -42.45 -10.35 28.59
N PRO A 62 -42.76 -11.66 28.44
CA PRO A 62 -42.49 -12.41 27.22
C PRO A 62 -43.28 -11.89 26.00
N ASP A 63 -44.42 -11.24 26.22
CA ASP A 63 -45.30 -10.74 25.15
C ASP A 63 -45.06 -9.24 24.82
N GLU A 64 -43.95 -8.66 25.30
CA GLU A 64 -43.63 -7.26 25.01
C GLU A 64 -43.32 -7.05 23.50
N PHE A 65 -43.94 -6.03 22.92
CA PHE A 65 -43.70 -5.66 21.53
C PHE A 65 -43.31 -4.18 21.41
N TYR A 66 -42.14 -3.92 20.83
CA TYR A 66 -41.69 -2.59 20.44
C TYR A 66 -41.52 -2.54 18.91
N PHE A 67 -41.91 -1.44 18.26
CA PHE A 67 -41.78 -1.29 16.80
C PHE A 67 -40.35 -1.48 16.27
N ASN A 68 -39.33 -1.19 17.10
CA ASN A 68 -37.93 -1.41 16.76
C ASN A 68 -37.54 -2.90 16.66
N MET A 69 -38.37 -3.81 17.17
CA MET A 69 -38.16 -5.26 17.00
C MET A 69 -38.36 -5.70 15.54
N ILE A 70 -39.05 -4.92 14.70
CA ILE A 70 -39.22 -5.21 13.27
C ILE A 70 -37.90 -5.01 12.51
N SER A 71 -37.14 -3.98 12.89
CA SER A 71 -35.91 -3.58 12.21
C SER A 71 -34.63 -4.10 12.86
N SER A 72 -34.72 -4.70 14.05
CA SER A 72 -33.55 -5.26 14.76
C SER A 72 -33.65 -6.76 14.92
N ASN A 73 -32.49 -7.42 14.85
CA ASN A 73 -32.40 -8.86 14.94
C ASN A 73 -31.61 -9.25 16.20
N LEU A 74 -31.88 -10.45 16.72
CA LEU A 74 -31.09 -11.07 17.78
C LEU A 74 -30.23 -12.16 17.14
N GLU A 75 -28.91 -12.04 17.24
CA GLU A 75 -27.96 -13.07 16.80
C GLU A 75 -27.28 -13.65 18.04
N ASP A 76 -27.40 -14.96 18.26
CA ASP A 76 -26.84 -15.66 19.43
C ASP A 76 -27.16 -15.01 20.79
N GLY A 77 -28.35 -14.39 20.91
CA GLY A 77 -28.78 -13.72 22.15
C GLY A 77 -28.29 -12.27 22.32
N VAL A 78 -27.54 -11.73 21.34
CA VAL A 78 -27.07 -10.34 21.34
C VAL A 78 -27.84 -9.52 20.31
N HIS A 79 -28.23 -8.30 20.70
CA HIS A 79 -28.94 -7.38 19.81
C HIS A 79 -28.01 -6.86 18.73
N VAL A 80 -28.35 -7.12 17.46
CA VAL A 80 -27.65 -6.59 16.30
C VAL A 80 -28.57 -5.60 15.61
N ALA A 81 -28.19 -4.32 15.65
CA ALA A 81 -28.84 -3.30 14.86
C ALA A 81 -28.60 -3.59 13.37
N LYS A 82 -29.68 -3.75 12.58
CA LYS A 82 -29.54 -3.76 11.12
C LYS A 82 -28.88 -2.44 10.71
N LYS A 83 -27.71 -2.52 10.10
CA LYS A 83 -27.09 -1.37 9.47
C LYS A 83 -27.93 -1.05 8.23
N ASN A 84 -28.84 -0.07 8.36
CA ASN A 84 -29.64 0.45 7.25
C ASN A 84 -28.81 1.19 6.18
N ASN A 85 -27.48 1.01 6.15
CA ASN A 85 -26.56 1.79 5.34
C ASN A 85 -26.12 1.05 4.07
N GLU A 86 -26.72 -0.08 3.74
CA GLU A 86 -26.64 -0.58 2.37
C GLU A 86 -27.65 0.23 1.56
N GLU A 87 -27.21 1.37 1.02
CA GLU A 87 -27.95 2.07 -0.03
C GLU A 87 -28.32 1.04 -1.09
N GLU A 88 -29.61 0.71 -1.19
CA GLU A 88 -30.12 -0.25 -2.16
C GLU A 88 -30.00 0.36 -3.57
N MET A 89 -28.79 0.28 -4.14
CA MET A 89 -28.53 0.79 -5.48
C MET A 89 -29.18 -0.14 -6.50
N THR A 90 -30.00 0.44 -7.38
CA THR A 90 -30.62 -0.29 -8.48
C THR A 90 -29.56 -0.88 -9.41
N GLU A 91 -29.89 -1.93 -10.15
CA GLU A 91 -28.95 -2.54 -11.09
C GLU A 91 -28.45 -1.54 -12.15
N GLU A 92 -29.29 -0.57 -12.53
CA GLU A 92 -28.95 0.49 -13.48
C GLU A 92 -27.92 1.46 -12.90
N GLN A 93 -28.12 1.92 -11.66
CA GLN A 93 -27.16 2.75 -10.97
C GLN A 93 -25.81 2.04 -10.82
N LYS A 94 -25.81 0.74 -10.46
CA LYS A 94 -24.61 -0.09 -10.41
C LYS A 94 -23.87 -0.17 -11.76
N LYS A 95 -24.59 -0.24 -12.89
CA LYS A 95 -24.00 -0.22 -14.24
C LYS A 95 -23.38 1.14 -14.57
N VAL A 96 -24.04 2.23 -14.21
CA VAL A 96 -23.54 3.60 -14.42
C VAL A 96 -22.27 3.82 -13.60
N MET A 97 -22.26 3.49 -12.32
CA MET A 97 -21.08 3.61 -11.44
C MET A 97 -19.88 2.84 -12.00
N ARG A 98 -20.05 1.56 -12.38
CA ARG A 98 -18.97 0.76 -12.98
C ARG A 98 -18.47 1.35 -14.30
N THR A 99 -19.34 1.96 -15.09
CA THR A 99 -18.97 2.63 -16.33
C THR A 99 -18.16 3.91 -16.06
N GLN A 100 -18.45 4.63 -14.98
CA GLN A 100 -17.64 5.76 -14.54
C GLN A 100 -16.27 5.29 -14.02
N ASP A 101 -16.25 4.24 -13.19
CA ASP A 101 -15.02 3.66 -12.62
C ASP A 101 -14.06 3.20 -13.70
N ILE A 102 -14.54 2.44 -14.70
CA ILE A 102 -13.67 1.95 -15.77
C ILE A 102 -13.09 3.11 -16.58
N LYS A 103 -13.90 4.12 -16.94
CA LYS A 103 -13.44 5.31 -17.67
C LYS A 103 -12.39 6.07 -16.87
N TYR A 104 -12.58 6.21 -15.56
CA TYR A 104 -11.61 6.85 -14.68
C TYR A 104 -10.28 6.09 -14.65
N VAL A 105 -10.32 4.77 -14.45
CA VAL A 105 -9.11 3.94 -14.43
C VAL A 105 -8.39 3.97 -15.78
N GLU A 106 -9.12 3.90 -16.89
CA GLU A 106 -8.55 3.99 -18.24
C GLU A 106 -7.90 5.34 -18.51
N MET A 107 -8.58 6.45 -18.15
CA MET A 107 -8.01 7.79 -18.25
C MET A 107 -6.68 7.88 -17.46
N LYS A 108 -6.64 7.36 -16.23
CA LYS A 108 -5.41 7.34 -15.43
C LYS A 108 -4.34 6.45 -16.03
N ARG A 109 -4.70 5.28 -16.58
CA ARG A 109 -3.77 4.39 -17.30
C ARG A 109 -3.15 5.10 -18.51
N LEU A 110 -3.95 5.76 -19.34
CA LEU A 110 -3.47 6.52 -20.50
C LEU A 110 -2.55 7.67 -20.10
N ALA A 111 -2.89 8.40 -19.03
CA ALA A 111 -2.03 9.46 -18.50
C ALA A 111 -0.68 8.92 -18.00
N GLU A 112 -0.65 7.75 -17.36
CA GLU A 112 0.60 7.09 -16.96
C GLU A 112 1.38 6.57 -18.18
N ALA A 113 0.71 5.98 -19.17
CA ALA A 113 1.35 5.50 -20.40
C ALA A 113 2.07 6.63 -21.15
N LYS A 114 1.42 7.79 -21.33
CA LYS A 114 2.04 8.98 -21.94
C LYS A 114 3.24 9.48 -21.14
N LYS A 115 3.18 9.44 -19.80
CA LYS A 115 4.32 9.83 -18.94
C LYS A 115 5.47 8.83 -19.03
N ILE A 116 5.17 7.53 -19.15
CA ILE A 116 6.17 6.48 -19.39
C ILE A 116 6.85 6.71 -20.74
N GLU A 117 6.08 6.98 -21.79
CA GLU A 117 6.58 7.25 -23.13
C GLU A 117 7.52 8.47 -23.14
N ARG A 118 7.09 9.59 -22.54
CA ARG A 118 7.94 10.78 -22.41
C ARG A 118 9.25 10.48 -21.67
N LEU A 119 9.17 9.79 -20.53
CA LEU A 119 10.36 9.42 -19.75
C LEU A 119 11.27 8.44 -20.51
N LYS A 120 10.71 7.50 -21.28
CA LYS A 120 11.49 6.61 -22.14
C LYS A 120 12.17 7.38 -23.28
N GLY A 121 11.55 8.41 -23.83
CA GLY A 121 12.17 9.29 -24.83
C GLY A 121 13.31 10.13 -24.26
N GLU A 122 13.16 10.63 -23.03
CA GLU A 122 14.21 11.37 -22.32
C GLU A 122 15.37 10.48 -21.82
N LEU A 123 15.08 9.21 -21.48
CA LEU A 123 16.07 8.26 -20.94
C LEU A 123 16.61 7.36 -22.04
N HIS A 124 17.86 7.55 -22.44
CA HIS A 124 18.52 6.74 -23.47
C HIS A 124 18.70 5.24 -23.10
N LEU A 125 18.35 4.81 -21.87
CA LEU A 125 18.38 3.41 -21.39
C LEU A 125 19.76 2.71 -21.47
N LEU A 126 20.84 3.46 -21.74
CA LEU A 126 22.18 2.93 -22.00
C LEU A 126 22.82 2.23 -20.79
N ASP A 127 22.52 2.72 -19.58
CA ASP A 127 23.03 2.27 -18.26
C ASP A 127 22.02 1.43 -17.46
N ALA A 128 20.91 1.00 -18.07
CA ALA A 128 19.90 0.26 -17.33
C ALA A 128 20.38 -1.18 -17.03
N HIS A 129 20.27 -1.64 -15.78
CA HIS A 129 20.65 -3.01 -15.35
C HIS A 129 19.91 -4.15 -16.08
N ARG A 130 18.82 -3.85 -16.80
CA ARG A 130 18.08 -4.79 -17.65
C ARG A 130 18.22 -4.42 -19.12
N LYS A 131 19.47 -4.22 -19.57
CA LYS A 131 19.77 -4.00 -20.97
C LYS A 131 19.59 -5.31 -21.73
N GLN A 132 19.07 -5.22 -22.95
CA GLN A 132 19.13 -6.33 -23.88
C GLN A 132 20.60 -6.54 -24.26
N GLN A 133 21.12 -7.72 -23.95
CA GLN A 133 22.47 -8.09 -24.34
C GLN A 133 22.46 -8.31 -25.86
N ASN A 134 23.13 -7.43 -26.59
CA ASN A 134 23.30 -7.56 -28.03
C ASN A 134 24.69 -8.13 -28.30
N ASN A 135 24.77 -9.06 -29.25
CA ASN A 135 26.03 -9.63 -29.69
C ASN A 135 26.63 -8.74 -30.78
N HIS A 136 27.93 -8.47 -30.68
CA HIS A 136 28.70 -7.80 -31.73
C HIS A 136 29.78 -8.77 -32.21
N THR A 137 29.66 -9.25 -33.44
CA THR A 137 30.59 -10.22 -34.04
C THR A 137 31.60 -9.50 -34.91
N PHE A 138 32.89 -9.76 -34.64
CA PHE A 138 34.00 -9.32 -35.47
C PHE A 138 34.36 -10.41 -36.48
N PHE A 139 34.65 -10.01 -37.71
CA PHE A 139 35.11 -10.90 -38.77
C PHE A 139 36.58 -10.66 -39.00
N VAL A 140 37.33 -11.74 -39.13
CA VAL A 140 38.79 -11.76 -39.19
C VAL A 140 39.19 -12.72 -40.30
N GLU A 141 40.29 -12.43 -41.00
CA GLU A 141 40.65 -13.13 -42.25
C GLU A 141 41.31 -14.49 -42.00
N SER A 142 42.14 -14.60 -40.95
CA SER A 142 42.89 -15.82 -40.64
C SER A 142 42.50 -16.44 -39.30
N LYS A 143 42.69 -17.76 -39.18
CA LYS A 143 42.42 -18.49 -37.91
C LYS A 143 43.43 -18.14 -36.81
N GLU A 144 44.64 -17.75 -37.19
CA GLU A 144 45.69 -17.34 -36.25
C GLU A 144 45.33 -16.01 -35.58
N GLU A 145 44.81 -15.05 -36.36
CA GLU A 145 44.33 -13.77 -35.83
C GLU A 145 43.15 -13.94 -34.87
N VAL A 146 42.30 -14.95 -35.04
CA VAL A 146 41.22 -15.25 -34.07
C VAL A 146 41.79 -15.61 -32.69
N HIS A 147 42.93 -16.32 -32.65
CA HIS A 147 43.56 -16.70 -31.39
C HIS A 147 44.29 -15.55 -30.70
N SER A 148 44.85 -14.60 -31.46
CA SER A 148 45.53 -13.42 -30.93
C SER A 148 44.66 -12.16 -30.86
N PHE A 149 43.34 -12.29 -31.08
CA PHE A 149 42.43 -11.16 -31.19
C PHE A 149 42.28 -10.43 -29.85
N ASP A 150 42.82 -9.22 -29.76
CA ASP A 150 42.58 -8.31 -28.63
C ASP A 150 41.62 -7.19 -29.03
N LEU A 151 40.54 -7.08 -28.27
CA LEU A 151 39.46 -6.14 -28.50
C LEU A 151 39.88 -4.69 -28.23
N ALA A 152 40.77 -4.47 -27.25
CA ALA A 152 41.24 -3.13 -26.90
C ALA A 152 42.10 -2.54 -28.02
N ASN A 153 43.07 -3.32 -28.49
CA ASN A 153 43.94 -2.97 -29.62
C ASN A 153 43.15 -2.80 -30.92
N HIS A 154 42.24 -3.74 -31.24
CA HIS A 154 41.45 -3.64 -32.46
C HIS A 154 40.58 -2.37 -32.53
N LEU A 155 40.03 -1.93 -31.39
CA LEU A 155 39.21 -0.73 -31.30
C LEU A 155 40.02 0.55 -31.03
N ASN A 156 41.35 0.46 -30.87
CA ASN A 156 42.24 1.55 -30.45
C ASN A 156 41.71 2.30 -29.21
N THR A 157 41.19 1.55 -28.24
CA THR A 157 40.56 2.09 -27.02
C THR A 157 41.26 1.58 -25.76
N ALA A 158 41.20 2.37 -24.69
CA ALA A 158 41.71 1.95 -23.39
C ALA A 158 40.97 0.68 -22.90
N PRO A 159 41.66 -0.29 -22.26
CA PRO A 159 41.06 -1.54 -21.77
C PRO A 159 39.84 -1.32 -20.86
N GLU A 160 39.84 -0.26 -20.05
CA GLU A 160 38.75 0.07 -19.13
C GLU A 160 37.43 0.44 -19.82
N LEU A 161 37.49 0.85 -21.10
CA LEU A 161 36.33 1.29 -21.87
C LEU A 161 35.76 0.16 -22.75
N VAL A 162 36.43 -0.99 -22.80
CA VAL A 162 36.05 -2.14 -23.63
C VAL A 162 34.73 -2.76 -23.20
N ASP A 163 34.35 -2.66 -21.92
CA ASP A 163 33.05 -3.13 -21.44
C ASP A 163 31.90 -2.17 -21.79
N ARG A 164 32.21 -0.91 -22.08
CA ARG A 164 31.20 0.14 -22.30
C ARG A 164 30.69 0.15 -23.73
N VAL A 165 29.44 -0.25 -23.95
CA VAL A 165 28.88 -0.42 -25.31
C VAL A 165 28.78 0.87 -26.17
N TYR A 166 28.68 2.04 -25.55
CA TYR A 166 28.38 3.32 -26.22
C TYR A 166 29.42 4.38 -25.87
N ASN A 167 29.69 5.29 -26.81
CA ASN A 167 30.67 6.36 -26.67
C ASN A 167 32.01 5.85 -26.14
N ARG A 168 32.67 5.02 -26.96
CA ARG A 168 34.02 4.47 -26.74
C ARG A 168 35.02 5.33 -27.53
N PRO A 169 35.66 6.34 -26.92
CA PRO A 169 36.65 7.16 -27.61
C PRO A 169 37.93 6.36 -27.90
N THR A 170 38.56 6.65 -29.05
CA THR A 170 39.90 6.16 -29.35
C THR A 170 40.95 6.88 -28.50
N LEU A 171 42.15 6.31 -28.37
CA LEU A 171 43.27 6.93 -27.65
C LEU A 171 43.58 8.34 -28.18
N GLU A 172 43.66 8.52 -29.50
CA GLU A 172 43.85 9.83 -30.14
C GLU A 172 42.73 10.82 -29.79
N THR A 173 41.48 10.34 -29.68
CA THR A 173 40.34 11.19 -29.30
C THR A 173 40.45 11.66 -27.84
N LEU A 174 40.99 10.82 -26.96
CA LEU A 174 41.22 11.17 -25.55
C LEU A 174 42.33 12.21 -25.40
N GLU A 175 43.35 12.17 -26.26
CA GLU A 175 44.45 13.15 -26.26
C GLU A 175 44.03 14.51 -26.84
N THR A 176 43.22 14.50 -27.90
CA THR A 176 42.91 15.71 -28.67
C THR A 176 41.68 16.48 -28.17
N LYS A 177 40.65 15.79 -27.66
CA LYS A 177 39.36 16.42 -27.35
C LYS A 177 39.21 16.74 -25.87
N ILE A 178 38.74 17.96 -25.60
CA ILE A 178 38.38 18.41 -24.26
C ILE A 178 36.94 17.98 -23.96
N ILE A 179 36.71 17.44 -22.76
CA ILE A 179 35.39 17.02 -22.29
C ILE A 179 34.47 18.24 -22.17
N GLN A 180 33.41 18.29 -22.98
CA GLN A 180 32.34 19.27 -22.82
C GLN A 180 31.25 18.72 -21.89
N GLY A 181 30.95 19.45 -20.80
CA GLY A 181 29.69 19.28 -20.07
C GLY A 181 29.69 18.51 -18.75
N ALA A 182 30.77 18.53 -17.95
CA ALA A 182 30.72 18.00 -16.58
C ALA A 182 31.22 19.02 -15.54
N ALA A 183 30.29 19.65 -14.82
CA ALA A 183 30.62 20.37 -13.59
C ALA A 183 30.66 19.43 -12.37
N GLU A 184 29.78 18.40 -12.31
CA GLU A 184 29.67 17.48 -11.15
C GLU A 184 29.10 16.09 -11.53
N PRO A 185 29.93 15.07 -11.83
CA PRO A 185 29.47 13.77 -12.35
C PRO A 185 28.65 12.94 -11.37
N HIS A 186 28.94 13.04 -10.06
CA HIS A 186 28.22 12.30 -9.02
C HIS A 186 26.76 12.73 -8.90
N SER A 187 26.48 14.03 -9.03
CA SER A 187 25.13 14.58 -8.99
C SER A 187 24.27 14.08 -10.16
N LEU A 188 24.86 14.03 -11.36
CA LEU A 188 24.21 13.56 -12.58
C LEU A 188 23.87 12.08 -12.52
N ALA A 189 24.79 11.24 -12.02
CA ALA A 189 24.53 9.82 -11.82
C ALA A 189 23.36 9.58 -10.84
N LYS A 190 23.31 10.34 -9.74
CA LYS A 190 22.20 10.27 -8.77
C LYS A 190 20.87 10.68 -9.39
N MET A 191 20.84 11.78 -10.16
CA MET A 191 19.64 12.21 -10.88
C MET A 191 19.18 11.17 -11.91
N ARG A 192 20.12 10.58 -12.67
CA ARG A 192 19.82 9.51 -13.63
C ARG A 192 19.21 8.28 -12.96
N LYS A 193 19.82 7.79 -11.87
CA LYS A 193 19.30 6.66 -11.07
C LYS A 193 17.90 6.95 -10.53
N HIS A 194 17.66 8.18 -10.08
CA HIS A 194 16.35 8.61 -9.62
C HIS A 194 15.29 8.57 -10.74
N ARG A 195 15.61 9.07 -11.94
CA ARG A 195 14.71 9.01 -13.11
C ARG A 195 14.38 7.57 -13.52
N TYR A 196 15.36 6.65 -13.52
CA TYR A 196 15.09 5.24 -13.77
C TYR A 196 14.19 4.60 -12.71
N LYS A 197 14.36 4.96 -11.42
CA LYS A 197 13.47 4.50 -10.35
C LYS A 197 12.03 4.99 -10.57
N ILE A 198 11.85 6.26 -10.95
CA ILE A 198 10.53 6.81 -11.30
C ILE A 198 9.93 6.03 -12.47
N LEU A 199 10.70 5.80 -13.54
CA LEU A 199 10.22 5.06 -14.71
C LEU A 199 9.75 3.65 -14.33
N ALA A 200 10.54 2.91 -13.54
CA ALA A 200 10.17 1.58 -13.07
C ALA A 200 8.87 1.59 -12.26
N GLN A 201 8.73 2.53 -11.31
CA GLN A 201 7.51 2.68 -10.50
C GLN A 201 6.28 3.01 -11.36
N ARG A 202 6.44 3.83 -12.41
CA ARG A 202 5.34 4.15 -13.32
C ARG A 202 4.93 2.95 -14.15
N ILE A 203 5.89 2.18 -14.67
CA ILE A 203 5.61 0.93 -15.39
C ILE A 203 4.83 -0.03 -14.50
N ASP A 204 5.23 -0.20 -13.24
CA ASP A 204 4.51 -1.06 -12.30
C ASP A 204 3.12 -0.52 -11.97
N ARG A 205 2.96 0.79 -11.86
CA ARG A 205 1.65 1.42 -11.66
C ARG A 205 0.74 1.20 -12.87
N GLU A 206 1.24 1.37 -14.09
CA GLU A 206 0.50 1.13 -15.33
C GLU A 206 0.01 -0.32 -15.39
N LYS A 207 0.87 -1.29 -15.10
CA LYS A 207 0.50 -2.72 -15.00
C LYS A 207 -0.60 -2.97 -13.98
N LYS A 208 -0.52 -2.36 -12.79
CA LYS A 208 -1.57 -2.48 -11.76
C LYS A 208 -2.90 -1.89 -12.24
N MET A 209 -2.87 -0.71 -12.87
CA MET A 209 -4.07 -0.08 -13.43
C MET A 209 -4.65 -0.92 -14.57
N TYR A 210 -3.82 -1.54 -15.40
CA TYR A 210 -4.24 -2.45 -16.45
C TYR A 210 -5.01 -3.66 -15.89
N VAL A 211 -4.48 -4.30 -14.84
CA VAL A 211 -5.15 -5.43 -14.17
C VAL A 211 -6.48 -5.00 -13.55
N ILE A 212 -6.52 -3.83 -12.90
CA ILE A 212 -7.77 -3.29 -12.32
C ILE A 212 -8.81 -3.04 -13.43
N ALA A 213 -8.40 -2.40 -14.54
CA ALA A 213 -9.27 -2.16 -15.68
C ALA A 213 -9.84 -3.47 -16.24
N GLN A 214 -9.02 -4.51 -16.41
CA GLN A 214 -9.47 -5.83 -16.84
C GLN A 214 -10.48 -6.46 -15.85
N LYS A 215 -10.25 -6.32 -14.54
CA LYS A 215 -11.17 -6.83 -13.52
C LYS A 215 -12.52 -6.12 -13.52
N ILE A 216 -12.53 -4.80 -13.72
CA ILE A 216 -13.77 -4.03 -13.82
C ILE A 216 -14.50 -4.40 -15.12
N GLN A 217 -13.78 -4.47 -16.25
CA GLN A 217 -14.34 -4.84 -17.54
C GLN A 217 -14.96 -6.24 -17.51
N THR A 218 -14.25 -7.23 -16.97
CA THR A 218 -14.80 -8.59 -16.81
C THR A 218 -16.06 -8.60 -15.95
N ARG A 219 -16.10 -7.86 -14.82
CA ARG A 219 -17.33 -7.73 -14.01
C ARG A 219 -18.48 -7.08 -14.77
N LYS A 220 -18.20 -6.12 -15.65
CA LYS A 220 -19.20 -5.51 -16.55
C LYS A 220 -19.71 -6.53 -17.57
N ASP A 221 -18.82 -7.25 -18.23
CA ASP A 221 -19.18 -8.29 -19.22
C ASP A 221 -19.96 -9.45 -18.59
N LEU A 222 -19.69 -9.76 -17.31
CA LEU A 222 -20.45 -10.75 -16.54
C LEU A 222 -21.86 -10.30 -16.20
N GLN A 223 -22.24 -9.03 -16.38
CA GLN A 223 -23.65 -8.62 -16.23
C GLN A 223 -24.50 -9.04 -17.43
N ASP A 224 -23.90 -9.37 -18.58
CA ASP A 224 -24.65 -9.91 -19.71
C ASP A 224 -25.28 -11.26 -19.32
N LYS A 225 -26.55 -11.44 -19.70
CA LYS A 225 -27.36 -12.66 -19.44
C LYS A 225 -26.91 -13.88 -20.26
N ASN A 226 -25.80 -13.76 -21.00
CA ASN A 226 -25.25 -14.85 -21.79
C ASN A 226 -24.72 -15.99 -20.90
N LYS A 227 -24.90 -17.24 -21.35
CA LYS A 227 -24.33 -18.41 -20.68
C LYS A 227 -22.79 -18.34 -20.73
N LYS A 228 -22.15 -18.51 -19.57
CA LYS A 228 -20.71 -18.40 -19.38
C LYS A 228 -20.20 -19.41 -18.36
N VAL A 229 -18.99 -19.91 -18.57
CA VAL A 229 -18.30 -20.84 -17.66
C VAL A 229 -16.97 -20.22 -17.26
N LYS A 230 -16.66 -20.21 -15.95
CA LYS A 230 -15.38 -19.73 -15.44
C LYS A 230 -14.30 -20.77 -15.75
N VAL A 231 -13.23 -20.35 -16.44
CA VAL A 231 -12.12 -21.23 -16.83
C VAL A 231 -10.92 -21.05 -15.89
N LYS A 232 -10.63 -19.81 -15.50
CA LYS A 232 -9.56 -19.49 -14.53
C LYS A 232 -10.07 -18.53 -13.46
N GLN A 233 -9.62 -18.75 -12.22
CA GLN A 233 -9.96 -17.90 -11.09
C GLN A 233 -9.23 -16.55 -11.17
N GLU A 234 -9.77 -15.56 -10.47
CA GLU A 234 -9.15 -14.24 -10.32
C GLU A 234 -7.89 -14.36 -9.46
N THR A 235 -6.80 -13.70 -9.87
CA THR A 235 -5.58 -13.59 -9.05
C THR A 235 -5.28 -12.12 -8.77
N PRO A 236 -4.34 -11.79 -7.87
CA PRO A 236 -3.93 -10.40 -7.66
C PRO A 236 -3.44 -9.72 -8.95
N ASN A 237 -2.81 -10.49 -9.85
CA ASN A 237 -2.13 -9.99 -11.04
C ASN A 237 -2.93 -10.18 -12.34
N SER A 238 -4.08 -10.85 -12.30
CA SER A 238 -4.89 -11.10 -13.50
C SER A 238 -6.39 -11.13 -13.19
N ALA A 239 -7.19 -10.67 -14.13
CA ALA A 239 -8.64 -10.88 -14.07
C ALA A 239 -9.00 -12.38 -14.26
N ALA A 240 -10.18 -12.78 -13.77
CA ALA A 240 -10.72 -14.11 -14.04
C ALA A 240 -11.04 -14.28 -15.53
N ILE A 241 -10.85 -15.48 -16.05
CA ILE A 241 -11.10 -15.80 -17.46
C ILE A 241 -12.38 -16.62 -17.56
N TYR A 242 -13.28 -16.18 -18.44
CA TYR A 242 -14.57 -16.83 -18.70
C TYR A 242 -14.68 -17.22 -20.17
N LYS A 243 -15.25 -18.41 -20.42
CA LYS A 243 -15.65 -18.86 -21.75
C LYS A 243 -17.14 -18.61 -21.92
N PHE A 244 -17.50 -17.71 -22.83
CA PHE A 244 -18.89 -17.45 -23.19
C PHE A 244 -19.37 -18.45 -24.24
N LYS A 245 -20.65 -18.83 -24.18
CA LYS A 245 -21.25 -19.68 -25.22
C LYS A 245 -21.16 -18.95 -26.57
N ALA A 246 -20.64 -19.63 -27.59
CA ALA A 246 -20.61 -19.12 -28.96
C ALA A 246 -22.06 -18.94 -29.47
N LYS A 247 -22.55 -17.71 -29.41
CA LYS A 247 -23.87 -17.30 -29.91
C LYS A 247 -23.75 -15.88 -30.46
N ARG A 248 -24.14 -15.68 -31.71
CA ARG A 248 -24.21 -14.34 -32.31
C ARG A 248 -25.28 -13.53 -31.58
N LYS A 249 -24.93 -12.31 -31.13
CA LYS A 249 -25.94 -11.36 -30.65
C LYS A 249 -26.84 -11.00 -31.84
N ARG A 250 -28.15 -11.13 -31.67
CA ARG A 250 -29.13 -10.68 -32.67
C ARG A 250 -29.26 -9.17 -32.57
#